data_AF-A0A958IIK8-F1
#
_entry.id   AF-A0A958IIK8-F1
#
_cell.length_a   1.000
_cell.length_b   1.000
_cell.length_c   1.000
_cell.angle_alpha   90.00
_cell.angle_beta   90.00
_cell.angle_gamma   90.00
#
_symmetry.space_group_name_H-M   'P 1'
#
loop_
_entity.id
_entity.type
_entity.pdbx_description
1 polymer ?
#
loop_
_entity_poly.entity_id
_entity_poly.type
_entity_poly.pdbx_seq_one_letter_code
_entity_poly.pdbx_strand_id
1 'polypeptide(L)'
;MKKFFIILGIALVVIIIGGGIYIYMNRENLANMAIEQAFSGIEQVTLNNLPADYNTDDIKKLINDAKLKIQDQGFESPGLQKLMTTFQQAYEDQKIDSTEVQKLVDDLKAIVE
;
A
#
# COMPACT_ATOMS: atom_id res chain seq x y z
N MET A 1 -37.26 22.73 12.25
CA MET A 1 -35.97 22.85 11.53
C MET A 1 -34.74 22.84 12.45
N LYS A 2 -34.58 23.74 13.44
CA LYS A 2 -33.39 23.74 14.32
C LYS A 2 -33.10 22.42 15.06
N LYS A 3 -34.13 21.73 15.56
CA LYS A 3 -34.00 20.42 16.23
C LYS A 3 -33.49 19.31 15.30
N PHE A 4 -33.81 19.37 14.01
CA PHE A 4 -33.35 18.39 13.02
C PHE A 4 -31.84 18.51 12.80
N PHE A 5 -31.31 19.72 12.65
CA PHE A 5 -29.86 19.94 12.53
C PHE A 5 -29.08 19.56 13.79
N ILE A 6 -29.66 19.76 14.98
CA ILE A 6 -29.04 19.32 16.24
C ILE A 6 -28.97 17.78 16.30
N ILE A 7 -30.05 17.08 15.94
CA ILE A 7 -30.08 15.62 15.90
C ILE A 7 -29.09 15.08 14.87
N LEU A 8 -29.04 15.68 13.67
CA LEU A 8 -28.10 15.29 12.62
C LEU A 8 -26.64 15.52 13.04
N GLY A 9 -26.36 16.63 13.72
CA GLY A 9 -25.04 16.91 14.28
C GLY A 9 -24.62 15.89 15.34
N ILE A 10 -25.52 15.52 16.26
CA ILE A 10 -25.25 14.50 17.27
C ILE A 10 -25.05 13.13 16.60
N ALA A 11 -25.88 12.76 15.63
CA ALA A 11 -25.74 11.50 14.90
C ALA A 11 -24.39 11.41 14.17
N LEU A 12 -23.95 12.49 13.54
CA LEU A 12 -22.62 12.60 12.92
C LEU A 12 -21.49 12.40 13.94
N VAL A 13 -21.58 13.06 15.09
CA VAL A 13 -20.57 12.90 16.17
C VAL A 13 -20.51 11.46 16.66
N VAL A 14 -21.65 10.80 16.84
CA VAL A 14 -21.71 9.38 17.24
C VAL A 14 -21.05 8.48 16.20
N ILE A 15 -21.28 8.72 14.90
CA ILE A 15 -20.65 7.97 13.82
C ILE A 15 -19.13 8.19 13.80
N ILE A 16 -18.68 9.44 13.98
CA ILE A 16 -17.24 9.77 13.99
C ILE A 16 -16.54 9.10 15.17
N ILE A 17 -17.13 9.19 16.37
CA ILE A 17 -16.57 8.55 17.57
C ILE A 17 -16.57 7.04 17.42
N GLY A 18 -17.69 6.46 16.97
CA GLY A 18 -17.80 5.02 16.73
C GLY A 18 -16.80 4.51 15.70
N GLY A 19 -16.64 5.25 14.59
CA GLY A 19 -15.64 4.96 13.55
C GLY A 19 -14.22 5.08 14.09
N GLY A 20 -13.91 6.11 14.88
CA GLY A 20 -12.60 6.27 15.51
C GLY A 20 -12.24 5.13 16.46
N ILE A 21 -13.20 4.70 17.30
CA ILE A 21 -13.01 3.54 18.19
C ILE A 21 -12.81 2.26 17.35
N TYR A 22 -13.62 2.06 16.31
CA TYR A 22 -13.50 0.90 15.43
C TYR A 22 -12.13 0.83 14.74
N ILE A 23 -11.65 1.97 14.21
CA ILE A 23 -10.32 2.09 13.60
C ILE A 23 -9.23 1.79 14.63
N TYR A 24 -9.34 2.34 15.85
CA TYR A 24 -8.37 2.09 16.91
C TYR A 24 -8.28 0.62 17.30
N MET A 25 -9.43 -0.05 17.44
CA MET A 25 -9.49 -1.49 17.79
C MET A 25 -8.99 -2.39 16.65
N ASN A 26 -9.13 -1.97 15.39
CA ASN A 26 -8.79 -2.78 14.21
C ASN A 26 -7.60 -2.23 13.43
N ARG A 27 -6.76 -1.39 14.06
CA ARG A 27 -5.67 -0.66 13.38
C ARG A 27 -4.74 -1.60 12.60
N GLU A 28 -4.43 -2.77 13.16
CA GLU A 28 -3.52 -3.76 12.56
C GLU A 28 -4.17 -4.46 11.37
N ASN A 29 -5.46 -4.80 11.46
CA ASN A 29 -6.20 -5.39 10.34
C ASN A 29 -6.35 -4.40 9.18
N LEU A 30 -6.66 -3.14 9.49
CA LEU A 30 -6.77 -2.07 8.49
C LEU A 30 -5.42 -1.77 7.83
N ALA A 31 -4.35 -1.75 8.63
CA ALA A 31 -2.98 -1.66 8.13
C ALA A 31 -2.68 -2.82 7.16
N ASN A 32 -2.83 -4.06 7.60
CA ASN A 32 -2.52 -5.22 6.77
C ASN A 32 -3.33 -5.23 5.46
N MET A 33 -4.59 -4.81 5.52
CA MET A 33 -5.44 -4.67 4.33
C MET A 33 -4.94 -3.60 3.36
N ALA A 34 -4.50 -2.45 3.88
CA ALA A 34 -3.93 -1.39 3.06
C ALA A 34 -2.57 -1.80 2.45
N ILE A 35 -1.72 -2.53 3.19
CA ILE A 35 -0.49 -3.13 2.65
C ILE A 35 -0.83 -4.11 1.53
N GLU A 36 -1.82 -5.00 1.73
CA GLU A 36 -2.22 -5.97 0.72
C GLU A 36 -2.66 -5.29 -0.59
N GLN A 37 -3.47 -4.23 -0.49
CA GLN A 37 -3.90 -3.47 -1.66
C GLN A 37 -2.75 -2.76 -2.36
N ALA A 38 -1.83 -2.15 -1.60
CA ALA A 38 -0.66 -1.48 -2.16
C ALA A 38 0.23 -2.47 -2.93
N PHE A 39 0.52 -3.63 -2.31
CA PHE A 39 1.33 -4.67 -2.95
C PHE A 39 0.64 -5.31 -4.15
N SER A 40 -0.68 -5.44 -4.15
CA SER A 40 -1.42 -5.89 -5.34
C SER A 40 -1.27 -4.91 -6.52
N GLY A 41 -1.28 -3.60 -6.26
CA GLY A 41 -1.03 -2.58 -7.29
C GLY A 41 0.41 -2.63 -7.81
N ILE A 42 1.38 -2.77 -6.91
CA ILE A 42 2.81 -2.91 -7.25
C ILE A 42 3.04 -4.18 -8.08
N GLU A 43 2.42 -5.30 -7.70
CA GLU A 43 2.53 -6.56 -8.44
C GLU A 43 1.99 -6.39 -9.86
N GLN A 44 0.78 -5.86 -10.01
CA GLN A 44 0.17 -5.67 -11.31
C GLN A 44 1.05 -4.80 -12.23
N VAL A 45 1.55 -3.68 -11.71
CA VAL A 45 2.42 -2.77 -12.45
C VAL A 45 3.74 -3.42 -12.83
N THR A 46 4.40 -4.08 -11.88
CA THR A 46 5.73 -4.67 -12.05
C THR A 46 5.67 -5.80 -13.06
N LEU A 47 4.66 -6.67 -12.96
CA LEU A 47 4.51 -7.84 -13.85
C LEU A 47 4.10 -7.45 -15.28
N ASN A 48 3.26 -6.42 -15.44
CA ASN A 48 2.81 -6.00 -16.77
C ASN A 48 3.91 -5.32 -17.59
N ASN A 49 4.90 -4.74 -16.93
CA ASN A 49 5.99 -3.99 -17.55
C ASN A 49 7.36 -4.66 -17.30
N LEU A 50 7.35 -5.93 -16.90
CA LEU A 50 8.54 -6.66 -16.53
C LEU A 50 9.48 -6.81 -17.74
N PRO A 51 10.75 -6.39 -17.64
CA PRO A 51 11.69 -6.58 -18.73
C PRO A 51 12.04 -8.07 -18.89
N ALA A 52 12.35 -8.47 -20.13
CA ALA A 52 12.42 -9.88 -20.55
C ALA A 52 13.57 -10.69 -19.91
N ASP A 53 14.48 -10.00 -19.22
CA ASP A 53 15.59 -10.57 -18.46
C ASP A 53 15.16 -11.10 -17.08
N TYR A 54 13.97 -10.76 -16.61
CA TYR A 54 13.44 -11.24 -15.33
C TYR A 54 12.51 -12.44 -15.48
N ASN A 55 12.63 -13.35 -14.53
CA ASN A 55 11.69 -14.44 -14.34
C ASN A 55 10.50 -13.98 -13.49
N THR A 56 9.30 -14.09 -14.06
CA THR A 56 8.02 -13.76 -13.41
C THR A 56 7.83 -14.43 -12.05
N ASP A 57 8.21 -15.70 -11.90
CA ASP A 57 7.98 -16.43 -10.66
C ASP A 57 8.91 -15.93 -9.53
N ASP A 58 10.14 -15.57 -9.88
CA ASP A 58 11.10 -15.00 -8.92
C ASP A 58 10.66 -13.62 -8.45
N ILE A 59 10.10 -12.81 -9.36
CA ILE A 59 9.55 -11.49 -9.02
C ILE A 59 8.31 -11.58 -8.14
N LYS A 60 7.40 -12.52 -8.43
CA LYS A 60 6.24 -12.76 -7.55
C LYS A 60 6.66 -13.16 -6.15
N LYS A 61 7.65 -14.05 -6.06
CA LYS A 61 8.21 -14.46 -4.77
C LYS A 61 8.83 -13.27 -4.04
N LEU A 62 9.64 -12.47 -4.72
CA LEU A 62 10.26 -11.26 -4.17
C LEU A 62 9.21 -10.28 -3.62
N ILE A 63 8.15 -10.02 -4.38
CA ILE A 63 7.04 -9.14 -3.96
C ILE A 63 6.37 -9.70 -2.71
N ASN A 64 6.12 -11.01 -2.66
CA ASN A 64 5.50 -11.64 -1.50
C ASN A 64 6.41 -11.60 -0.26
N ASP A 65 7.71 -11.86 -0.42
CA ASP A 65 8.68 -11.81 0.67
C ASP A 65 8.81 -10.37 1.21
N ALA A 66 8.85 -9.38 0.31
CA ALA A 66 8.82 -7.96 0.69
C ALA A 66 7.53 -7.61 1.45
N LYS A 67 6.37 -8.07 0.97
CA LYS A 67 5.08 -7.85 1.63
C LYS A 67 5.07 -8.39 3.06
N LEU A 68 5.53 -9.62 3.26
CA LEU A 68 5.57 -10.24 4.59
C LEU A 68 6.51 -9.47 5.53
N LYS A 69 7.68 -9.04 5.04
CA LYS A 69 8.63 -8.24 5.84
C LYS A 69 8.06 -6.87 6.20
N ILE A 70 7.32 -6.22 5.30
CA ILE A 70 6.60 -4.97 5.61
C ILE A 70 5.45 -5.18 6.59
N GLN A 71 4.68 -6.28 6.48
CA GLN A 71 3.62 -6.59 7.43
C GLN A 71 4.17 -6.79 8.85
N ASP A 72 5.36 -7.37 8.99
CA ASP A 72 6.06 -7.54 10.27
C ASP A 72 6.60 -6.19 10.81
N GLN A 73 7.20 -5.36 9.96
CA GLN A 73 7.75 -4.06 10.35
C GLN A 73 6.68 -2.96 10.56
N GLY A 74 5.51 -3.12 9.96
CA GLY A 74 4.41 -2.16 9.99
C GLY A 74 4.57 -0.98 9.02
N PHE A 75 3.58 -0.08 9.06
CA PHE A 75 3.48 1.10 8.15
C PHE A 75 4.64 2.09 8.26
N GLU A 76 5.35 2.09 9.38
CA GLU A 76 6.47 2.98 9.62
C GLU A 76 7.76 2.48 8.96
N SER A 77 7.73 1.33 8.28
CA SER A 77 8.89 0.80 7.56
C SER A 77 9.44 1.84 6.55
N PRO A 78 10.72 2.23 6.67
CA PRO A 78 11.37 3.10 5.68
C PRO A 78 11.35 2.47 4.29
N GLY A 79 11.39 1.14 4.21
CA GLY A 79 11.30 0.39 2.97
C GLY A 79 9.94 0.59 2.28
N LEU A 80 8.84 0.53 3.03
CA LEU A 80 7.51 0.80 2.50
C LEU A 80 7.40 2.24 1.99
N GLN A 81 7.88 3.23 2.75
CA GLN A 81 7.81 4.63 2.33
C GLN A 81 8.57 4.88 1.02
N LYS A 82 9.77 4.30 0.91
CA LYS A 82 10.57 4.39 -0.31
C LYS A 82 9.87 3.72 -1.49
N LEU A 83 9.42 2.48 -1.31
CA LEU A 83 8.72 1.71 -2.34
C LEU A 83 7.46 2.43 -2.85
N MET A 84 6.65 2.98 -1.94
CA MET A 84 5.46 3.74 -2.30
C MET A 84 5.79 5.04 -3.04
N THR A 85 6.89 5.71 -2.67
CA THR A 85 7.37 6.91 -3.38
C THR A 85 7.80 6.56 -4.80
N THR A 86 8.58 5.50 -4.97
CA THR A 86 9.01 5.01 -6.29
C THR A 86 7.81 4.59 -7.14
N PHE A 87 6.85 3.89 -6.55
CA PHE A 87 5.61 3.49 -7.22
C PHE A 87 4.78 4.70 -7.66
N GLN A 88 4.63 5.71 -6.80
CA GLN A 88 3.93 6.94 -7.15
C GLN A 88 4.63 7.67 -8.30
N GLN A 89 5.95 7.80 -8.26
CA GLN A 89 6.74 8.44 -9.32
C GLN A 89 6.59 7.73 -10.66
N ALA A 90 6.66 6.39 -10.67
CA ALA A 90 6.44 5.60 -11.88
C ALA A 90 5.02 5.77 -12.45
N TYR A 91 4.04 6.09 -11.62
CA TYR A 91 2.66 6.28 -12.07
C TYR A 91 2.33 7.72 -12.49
N GLU A 92 3.17 8.71 -12.14
CA GLU A 92 2.90 10.14 -12.38
C GLU A 92 2.84 10.49 -13.87
N ASP A 93 3.66 9.85 -14.70
CA ASP A 93 3.71 10.09 -16.14
C ASP A 93 2.82 9.13 -16.97
N GLN A 94 2.12 8.22 -16.28
CA GLN A 94 1.26 7.15 -16.84
C GLN A 94 1.99 6.22 -17.83
N LYS A 95 3.33 6.21 -17.86
CA LYS A 95 4.13 5.46 -18.81
C LYS A 95 5.26 4.74 -18.11
N ILE A 96 4.86 3.69 -17.39
CA ILE A 96 5.79 2.83 -16.68
C ILE A 96 6.75 2.16 -17.65
N ASP A 97 8.02 2.56 -17.61
CA ASP A 97 9.07 1.99 -18.45
C ASP A 97 9.93 0.95 -17.70
N SER A 98 10.78 0.24 -18.44
CA SER A 98 11.60 -0.83 -17.87
C SER A 98 12.60 -0.34 -16.81
N THR A 99 13.01 0.93 -16.86
CA THR A 99 13.89 1.55 -15.85
C THR A 99 13.15 1.76 -14.54
N GLU A 100 11.89 2.18 -14.61
CA GLU A 100 11.05 2.42 -13.44
C GLU A 100 10.66 1.10 -12.77
N VAL A 101 10.35 0.08 -13.57
CA VAL A 101 10.14 -1.29 -13.07
C VAL A 101 11.40 -1.82 -12.41
N GLN A 102 12.58 -1.57 -12.98
CA GLN A 102 13.84 -1.99 -12.37
C GLN A 102 14.06 -1.32 -11.01
N LYS A 103 13.76 -0.02 -10.87
CA LYS A 103 13.80 0.67 -9.56
C LYS A 103 12.83 0.06 -8.56
N LEU A 104 11.61 -0.30 -8.98
CA LEU A 104 10.65 -0.99 -8.11
C LEU A 104 11.19 -2.35 -7.65
N VAL A 105 11.77 -3.13 -8.56
CA VAL A 105 12.39 -4.42 -8.23
C VAL A 105 13.57 -4.25 -7.29
N ASP A 106 14.40 -3.22 -7.47
CA ASP A 106 15.54 -2.94 -6.59
C ASP A 106 15.08 -2.50 -5.19
N ASP A 107 14.02 -1.70 -5.10
CA ASP A 107 13.42 -1.33 -3.81
C ASP A 107 12.81 -2.55 -3.09
N LEU A 108 12.17 -3.47 -3.84
CA LEU A 108 11.67 -4.73 -3.28
C LEU A 108 12.80 -5.62 -2.76
N LYS A 109 13.93 -5.72 -3.48
CA LYS A 109 15.13 -6.44 -3.01
C LYS A 109 15.69 -5.82 -1.73
N ALA A 110 15.84 -4.50 -1.71
CA ALA A 110 16.34 -3.78 -0.55
C ALA A 110 15.46 -3.93 0.70
N ILE A 111 14.16 -4.21 0.52
CA ILE A 111 13.27 -4.56 1.63
C ILE A 111 13.58 -5.96 2.14
N VAL A 112 13.79 -6.95 1.26
CA VAL A 112 13.96 -8.36 1.62
C VAL A 112 15.33 -8.65 2.23
N GLU A 113 16.38 -8.00 1.73
CA GLU A 113 17.76 -8.05 2.27
C GLU A 113 17.88 -7.41 3.65
#